data_AF-A0A518RGJ2-F1
#
_entry.id   AF-A0A518RGJ2-F1
#
_cell.length_a   1.000
_cell.length_b   1.000
_cell.length_c   1.000
_cell.angle_alpha   90.00
_cell.angle_beta   90.00
_cell.angle_gamma   90.00
#
_symmetry.space_group_name_H-M   'P 1'
#
loop_
_entity.id
_entity.type
_entity.pdbx_description
1 polymer ?
#
loop_
_entity_poly.entity_id
_entity_poly.type
_entity_poly.pdbx_seq_one_letter_code
_entity_poly.pdbx_strand_id
1 'polypeptide(L)'
;MTGQTSSTSTGLFGAAQLVERWQADLARLDSEIAERQAERAEVVRKLDAAELIARELASLSDNETGREAPVAENGSAPQNSHPEQFGLTPPAAQPVHKQRKPRKPREGLTWKAVVLPAVGEAEMGLTYAELRSAVAASPLGSKLDASDKGYHNAISRLAGDGLIIRDHGRVFTPEAFDRFMAAVERGEASTTVPQPLAHSPMGEAILRIVSAQPGLLNGKGVIRELKKDPEFNAALTPHETGAFNIIARLVRRGQIVRRDDGLIQPGKNFPPEYARHENEAPSGNTAGASETGEVGASPNENRSGLRLIS
;
A
#
# COMPACT_ATOMS: atom_id res chain seq x y z
N MET A 1 60.21 -29.20 7.76
CA MET A 1 59.35 -28.12 7.24
C MET A 1 58.56 -28.67 6.06
N THR A 2 57.42 -29.30 6.34
CA THR A 2 56.55 -29.96 5.36
C THR A 2 55.38 -29.03 5.05
N GLY A 3 55.40 -28.43 3.85
CA GLY A 3 54.34 -27.57 3.35
C GLY A 3 53.12 -28.38 2.93
N GLN A 4 52.00 -28.16 3.61
CA GLN A 4 50.69 -28.65 3.18
C GLN A 4 50.19 -27.78 2.02
N THR A 5 50.13 -28.36 0.82
CA THR A 5 49.46 -27.81 -0.36
C THR A 5 48.12 -28.51 -0.52
N SER A 6 47.14 -28.13 0.30
CA SER A 6 45.80 -28.70 0.28
C SER A 6 44.74 -27.61 0.28
N SER A 7 44.46 -26.98 -0.87
CA SER A 7 43.17 -26.31 -1.14
C SER A 7 43.16 -25.63 -2.50
N THR A 8 42.68 -26.33 -3.53
CA THR A 8 42.20 -25.67 -4.76
C THR A 8 41.10 -26.45 -5.50
N SER A 9 40.72 -27.64 -5.02
CA SER A 9 39.73 -28.49 -5.71
C SER A 9 38.26 -28.12 -5.43
N THR A 10 37.98 -27.20 -4.51
CA THR A 10 36.59 -26.83 -4.13
C THR A 10 35.94 -25.83 -5.09
N GLY A 11 36.71 -25.19 -5.98
CA GLY A 11 36.18 -24.13 -6.86
C GLY A 11 35.38 -24.62 -8.07
N LEU A 12 35.74 -25.77 -8.65
CA LEU A 12 35.13 -26.24 -9.91
C LEU A 12 33.75 -26.89 -9.70
N PHE A 13 33.52 -27.52 -8.54
CA PHE A 13 32.22 -28.13 -8.24
C PHE A 13 31.10 -27.09 -8.03
N GLY A 14 31.45 -25.89 -7.57
CA GLY A 14 30.48 -24.80 -7.40
C GLY A 14 30.00 -24.20 -8.72
N ALA A 15 30.85 -24.17 -9.76
CA ALA A 15 30.48 -23.58 -11.05
C ALA A 15 29.38 -24.38 -11.77
N ALA A 16 29.46 -25.72 -11.74
CA ALA A 16 28.44 -26.58 -12.35
C ALA A 16 27.07 -26.42 -11.69
N GLN A 17 27.01 -26.39 -10.35
CA GLN A 17 25.76 -26.18 -9.61
C GLN A 17 25.16 -24.80 -9.87
N LEU A 18 26.01 -23.77 -10.03
CA LEU A 18 25.55 -22.43 -10.35
C LEU A 18 24.93 -22.35 -11.76
N VAL A 19 25.55 -23.01 -12.75
CA VAL A 19 25.01 -23.11 -14.11
C VAL A 19 23.68 -23.85 -14.13
N GLU A 20 23.56 -24.97 -13.42
CA GLU A 20 22.31 -25.74 -13.31
C GLU A 20 21.19 -24.89 -12.68
N ARG A 21 21.51 -24.13 -11.62
CA ARG A 21 20.57 -23.20 -11.01
C ARG A 21 20.11 -22.11 -11.99
N TRP A 22 21.04 -21.51 -12.74
CA TRP A 22 20.68 -20.49 -13.74
C TRP A 22 19.84 -21.05 -14.88
N GLN A 23 20.07 -22.29 -15.30
CA GLN A 23 19.23 -22.96 -16.29
C GLN A 23 17.81 -23.19 -15.76
N ALA A 24 17.67 -23.60 -14.50
CA ALA A 24 16.36 -23.74 -13.86
C ALA A 24 15.64 -22.40 -13.71
N ASP A 25 16.36 -21.34 -13.31
CA ASP A 25 15.81 -19.99 -13.23
C ASP A 25 15.37 -19.47 -14.61
N LEU A 26 16.15 -19.73 -15.67
CA LEU A 26 15.80 -19.37 -17.05
C LEU A 26 14.52 -20.08 -17.51
N ALA A 27 14.42 -21.39 -17.28
CA ALA A 27 13.23 -22.16 -17.64
C ALA A 27 11.96 -21.69 -16.90
N ARG A 28 12.11 -21.29 -15.62
CA ARG A 28 11.03 -20.68 -14.84
C ARG A 28 10.58 -19.34 -15.45
N LEU A 29 11.53 -18.46 -15.78
CA LEU A 29 11.23 -17.17 -16.39
C LEU A 29 10.57 -17.33 -17.77
N ASP A 30 11.02 -18.28 -18.59
CA ASP A 30 10.39 -18.58 -19.88
C ASP A 30 8.93 -19.05 -19.71
N SER A 31 8.65 -19.84 -18.67
CA SER A 31 7.28 -20.25 -18.33
C SER A 31 6.41 -19.08 -17.90
N GLU A 32 6.92 -18.17 -17.07
CA GLU A 32 6.22 -16.95 -16.66
C GLU A 32 5.95 -16.02 -17.86
N ILE A 33 6.89 -15.89 -18.80
CA ILE A 33 6.71 -15.12 -20.04
C ILE A 33 5.58 -15.72 -20.89
N ALA A 34 5.56 -17.05 -21.05
CA ALA A 34 4.53 -17.74 -21.81
C ALA A 34 3.12 -17.54 -21.20
N GLU A 35 3.00 -17.61 -19.87
CA GLU A 35 1.75 -17.35 -19.15
C GLU A 35 1.26 -15.90 -19.38
N ARG A 36 2.15 -14.91 -19.23
CA ARG A 36 1.81 -13.49 -19.48
C ARG A 36 1.41 -13.22 -20.93
N GLN A 37 2.03 -13.90 -21.89
CA GLN A 37 1.64 -13.81 -23.30
C GLN A 37 0.25 -14.39 -23.56
N ALA A 38 -0.10 -15.50 -22.89
CA ALA A 38 -1.44 -16.08 -22.96
C ALA A 38 -2.50 -15.15 -22.34
N GLU A 39 -2.23 -14.57 -21.17
CA GLU A 39 -3.10 -13.55 -20.55
C GLU A 39 -3.31 -12.34 -21.48
N ARG A 40 -2.24 -11.82 -22.09
CA ARG A 40 -2.31 -10.72 -23.06
C ARG A 40 -3.19 -11.09 -24.26
N ALA A 41 -3.03 -12.30 -24.81
CA ALA A 41 -3.83 -12.77 -25.94
C ALA A 41 -5.32 -12.93 -25.58
N GLU A 42 -5.64 -13.26 -24.32
CA GLU A 42 -7.02 -13.27 -23.83
C GLU A 42 -7.62 -11.86 -23.72
N VAL A 43 -6.86 -10.90 -23.18
CA VAL A 43 -7.31 -9.49 -23.07
C VAL A 43 -7.55 -8.88 -24.45
N VAL A 44 -6.67 -9.14 -25.43
CA VAL A 44 -6.86 -8.69 -26.81
C VAL A 44 -8.16 -9.27 -27.41
N ARG A 45 -8.40 -10.58 -27.24
CA ARG A 45 -9.66 -11.21 -27.69
C ARG A 45 -10.90 -10.57 -27.06
N LYS A 46 -10.83 -10.21 -25.77
CA LYS A 46 -11.93 -9.52 -25.06
C LYS A 46 -12.15 -8.11 -25.60
N LEU A 47 -11.09 -7.37 -25.93
CA LEU A 47 -11.18 -6.05 -26.55
C LEU A 47 -11.81 -6.12 -27.94
N ASP A 48 -11.35 -7.04 -28.80
CA ASP A 48 -11.90 -7.22 -30.15
C ASP A 48 -13.40 -7.57 -30.10
N ALA A 49 -13.81 -8.43 -29.16
CA ALA A 49 -15.22 -8.76 -28.95
C ALA A 49 -16.05 -7.55 -28.48
N ALA A 50 -15.50 -6.73 -27.58
CA ALA A 50 -16.17 -5.51 -27.10
C ALA A 50 -16.32 -4.46 -28.22
N GLU A 51 -15.31 -4.31 -29.09
CA GLU A 51 -15.38 -3.41 -30.24
C GLU A 51 -16.44 -3.84 -31.26
N LEU A 52 -16.61 -5.14 -31.50
CA LEU A 52 -17.68 -5.67 -32.35
C LEU A 52 -19.07 -5.35 -31.79
N ILE A 53 -19.28 -5.56 -30.49
CA ILE A 53 -20.56 -5.23 -29.81
C ILE A 53 -20.81 -3.71 -29.88
N ALA A 54 -19.79 -2.89 -29.63
CA ALA A 54 -19.92 -1.44 -29.70
C ALA A 54 -20.30 -0.96 -31.11
N ARG A 55 -19.72 -1.58 -32.15
CA ARG A 55 -20.07 -1.28 -33.55
C ARG A 55 -21.50 -1.68 -33.89
N GLU A 56 -21.97 -2.82 -33.39
CA GLU A 56 -23.36 -3.28 -33.59
C GLU A 56 -24.39 -2.39 -32.86
N LEU A 57 -24.07 -1.94 -31.64
CA LEU A 57 -24.92 -0.98 -30.93
C LEU A 57 -24.98 0.38 -31.63
N ALA A 58 -23.87 0.85 -32.19
CA ALA A 58 -23.85 2.08 -32.97
C ALA A 58 -24.73 1.99 -34.23
N SER A 59 -24.70 0.86 -34.96
CA SER A 59 -25.53 0.69 -36.15
C SER A 59 -27.03 0.55 -35.85
N LEU A 60 -27.40 0.03 -34.67
CA LEU A 60 -28.79 0.00 -34.22
C LEU A 60 -29.32 1.41 -33.88
N SER A 61 -28.48 2.26 -33.28
CA SER A 61 -28.85 3.64 -32.94
C SER A 61 -29.16 4.50 -34.18
N ASP A 62 -28.46 4.29 -35.29
CA ASP A 62 -28.65 5.06 -36.52
C ASP A 62 -29.96 4.68 -37.25
N ASN A 63 -30.52 3.50 -37.00
CA ASN A 63 -31.78 3.05 -37.64
C ASN A 63 -33.04 3.54 -36.91
N GLU A 64 -32.97 3.91 -35.63
CA GLU A 64 -34.16 4.38 -34.90
C GLU A 64 -34.52 5.85 -35.19
N THR A 65 -33.60 6.65 -35.72
CA THR A 65 -33.86 8.06 -36.05
C THR A 65 -34.58 8.28 -37.38
N GLY A 66 -34.84 7.21 -38.16
CA GLY A 66 -35.52 7.28 -39.46
C GLY A 66 -37.04 7.03 -39.43
N ARG A 67 -37.66 6.79 -38.27
CA ARG A 67 -39.10 6.49 -38.18
C ARG A 67 -39.89 7.71 -37.71
N GLU A 68 -40.00 8.71 -38.59
CA GLU A 68 -40.98 9.78 -38.45
C GLU A 68 -42.39 9.18 -38.44
N ALA A 69 -43.06 9.24 -37.29
CA ALA A 69 -44.46 8.87 -37.16
C ALA A 69 -45.34 9.94 -37.83
N PRO A 70 -46.36 9.57 -38.61
CA PRO A 70 -47.31 10.53 -39.16
C PRO A 70 -48.12 11.16 -38.01
N VAL A 71 -47.96 12.47 -37.85
CA VAL A 71 -48.63 13.30 -36.86
C VAL A 71 -50.13 13.38 -37.21
N ALA A 72 -50.97 12.83 -36.34
CA ALA A 72 -52.41 13.05 -36.38
C ALA A 72 -52.76 14.33 -35.59
N GLU A 73 -53.27 15.33 -36.32
CA GLU A 73 -53.88 16.53 -35.78
C GLU A 73 -55.21 16.22 -35.09
N ASN A 74 -55.38 16.63 -33.82
CA ASN A 74 -56.50 17.49 -33.35
C ASN A 74 -56.69 17.43 -31.83
N GLY A 75 -56.88 18.60 -31.20
CA GLY A 75 -57.79 18.73 -30.05
C GLY A 75 -57.27 19.38 -28.76
N SER A 76 -57.21 20.72 -28.75
CA SER A 76 -57.69 21.65 -27.69
C SER A 76 -57.24 21.55 -26.21
N ALA A 77 -56.34 22.47 -25.82
CA ALA A 77 -56.28 23.44 -24.67
C ALA A 77 -56.95 23.13 -23.28
N PRO A 78 -56.49 23.72 -22.12
CA PRO A 78 -55.69 24.95 -21.98
C PRO A 78 -54.52 24.97 -20.93
N GLN A 79 -53.49 25.75 -21.30
CA GLN A 79 -52.66 26.70 -20.52
C GLN A 79 -52.39 26.48 -19.01
N ASN A 80 -51.19 25.99 -18.68
CA ASN A 80 -50.25 26.69 -17.79
C ASN A 80 -48.85 26.05 -17.77
N SER A 81 -47.83 26.91 -17.64
CA SER A 81 -46.41 26.65 -17.30
C SER A 81 -45.42 26.22 -18.40
N HIS A 82 -44.64 27.23 -18.79
CA HIS A 82 -43.26 27.24 -19.29
C HIS A 82 -42.96 26.83 -20.74
N PRO A 83 -42.46 27.78 -21.56
CA PRO A 83 -41.98 27.48 -22.89
C PRO A 83 -40.59 26.84 -22.81
N GLU A 84 -40.53 25.51 -22.95
CA GLU A 84 -39.33 24.84 -23.41
C GLU A 84 -39.14 25.17 -24.90
N GLN A 85 -38.36 26.21 -25.16
CA GLN A 85 -37.77 26.42 -26.47
C GLN A 85 -36.85 25.24 -26.78
N PHE A 86 -37.32 24.34 -27.65
CA PHE A 86 -36.49 23.44 -28.44
C PHE A 86 -35.63 24.27 -29.40
N GLY A 87 -34.63 24.95 -28.84
CA GLY A 87 -33.53 25.53 -29.57
C GLY A 87 -32.48 24.44 -29.78
N LEU A 88 -32.21 24.13 -31.05
CA LEU A 88 -30.92 23.66 -31.57
C LEU A 88 -29.84 23.72 -30.50
N THR A 89 -29.45 22.57 -29.93
CA THR A 89 -28.31 22.49 -29.02
C THR A 89 -27.13 23.14 -29.72
N PRO A 90 -26.64 24.30 -29.25
CA PRO A 90 -25.53 24.96 -29.90
C PRO A 90 -24.36 23.98 -29.93
N PRO A 91 -23.61 23.86 -31.04
CA PRO A 91 -22.48 22.96 -31.13
C PRO A 91 -21.60 23.20 -29.91
N ALA A 92 -21.37 22.14 -29.12
CA ALA A 92 -20.66 22.17 -27.84
C ALA A 92 -19.53 23.19 -27.93
N ALA A 93 -19.74 24.36 -27.31
CA ALA A 93 -18.83 25.48 -27.42
C ALA A 93 -17.48 24.98 -26.95
N GLN A 94 -16.57 24.78 -27.91
CA GLN A 94 -15.22 24.31 -27.61
C GLN A 94 -14.70 25.19 -26.48
N PRO A 95 -14.23 24.62 -25.36
CA PRO A 95 -13.83 25.40 -24.21
C PRO A 95 -12.81 26.41 -24.71
N VAL A 96 -13.24 27.67 -24.79
CA VAL A 96 -12.39 28.76 -25.26
C VAL A 96 -11.26 28.81 -24.25
N HIS A 97 -10.13 28.20 -24.60
CA HIS A 97 -8.91 28.26 -23.81
C HIS A 97 -8.52 29.73 -23.78
N LYS A 98 -9.05 30.45 -22.78
CA LYS A 98 -8.66 31.81 -22.47
C LYS A 98 -7.16 31.74 -22.28
N GLN A 99 -6.42 32.16 -23.30
CA GLN A 99 -4.97 32.17 -23.30
C GLN A 99 -4.57 32.95 -22.06
N ARG A 100 -4.09 32.22 -21.04
CA ARG A 100 -3.69 32.83 -19.79
C ARG A 100 -2.52 33.72 -20.13
N LYS A 101 -2.73 35.05 -20.02
CA LYS A 101 -1.65 36.02 -20.18
C LYS A 101 -0.43 35.53 -19.38
N PRO A 102 0.77 35.45 -19.97
CA PRO A 102 1.96 34.99 -19.26
C PRO A 102 2.13 35.83 -18.00
N ARG A 103 2.10 35.17 -16.84
CA ARG A 103 2.33 35.86 -15.56
C ARG A 103 3.78 36.34 -15.58
N LYS A 104 4.01 37.62 -15.29
CA LYS A 104 5.37 38.16 -15.12
C LYS A 104 6.14 37.24 -14.15
N PRO A 105 7.41 36.91 -14.45
CA PRO A 105 8.23 36.11 -13.54
C PRO A 105 8.24 36.81 -12.18
N ARG A 106 7.89 36.07 -11.12
CA ARG A 106 7.97 36.60 -9.77
C ARG A 106 9.45 36.69 -9.43
N GLU A 107 9.94 37.91 -9.26
CA GLU A 107 11.25 38.15 -8.67
C GLU A 107 11.21 37.68 -7.22
N GLY A 108 11.81 36.54 -6.94
CA GLY A 108 11.83 35.95 -5.61
C GLY A 108 12.28 34.49 -5.61
N LEU A 109 12.92 34.09 -4.52
CA LEU A 109 13.35 32.71 -4.32
C LEU A 109 12.14 31.78 -4.31
N THR A 110 12.07 30.87 -5.28
CA THR A 110 10.95 29.92 -5.42
C THR A 110 11.32 28.59 -4.81
N TRP A 111 10.31 27.82 -4.36
CA TRP A 111 10.52 26.46 -3.86
C TRP A 111 11.24 25.55 -4.87
N LYS A 112 10.93 25.67 -6.18
CA LYS A 112 11.62 24.90 -7.23
C LYS A 112 13.12 25.25 -7.28
N ALA A 113 13.44 26.54 -7.17
CA ALA A 113 14.83 27.03 -7.21
C ALA A 113 15.66 26.58 -6.00
N VAL A 114 15.04 26.18 -4.89
CA VAL A 114 15.74 25.62 -3.72
C VAL A 114 15.78 24.09 -3.77
N VAL A 115 14.68 23.43 -4.13
CA VAL A 115 14.59 21.96 -4.16
C VAL A 115 15.49 21.37 -5.23
N LEU A 116 15.53 21.95 -6.44
CA LEU A 116 16.28 21.36 -7.55
C LEU A 116 17.79 21.32 -7.30
N PRO A 117 18.47 22.40 -6.84
CA PRO A 117 19.88 22.32 -6.46
C PRO A 117 20.15 21.31 -5.34
N ALA A 118 19.31 21.29 -4.29
CA ALA A 118 19.49 20.35 -3.18
C ALA A 118 19.45 18.88 -3.64
N VAL A 119 18.57 18.53 -4.59
CA VAL A 119 18.53 17.19 -5.18
C VAL A 119 19.72 16.96 -6.12
N GLY A 120 20.17 17.98 -6.85
CA GLY A 120 21.30 17.90 -7.79
C GLY A 120 22.65 17.65 -7.13
N GLU A 121 22.84 18.10 -5.89
CA GLU A 121 24.07 17.86 -5.11
C GLU A 121 24.20 16.40 -4.64
N ALA A 122 23.10 15.63 -4.61
CA ALA A 122 23.08 14.27 -4.09
C ALA A 122 23.25 13.22 -5.19
N GLU A 123 24.41 12.56 -5.24
CA GLU A 123 24.72 11.55 -6.27
C GLU A 123 23.79 10.33 -6.24
N MET A 124 23.32 9.93 -5.05
CA MET A 124 22.49 8.75 -4.80
C MET A 124 21.04 9.11 -4.45
N GLY A 125 20.63 10.35 -4.76
CA GLY A 125 19.34 10.91 -4.39
C GLY A 125 19.17 11.13 -2.89
N LEU A 126 18.13 11.88 -2.54
CA LEU A 126 17.79 12.19 -1.15
C LEU A 126 16.50 11.51 -0.74
N THR A 127 16.45 10.95 0.45
CA THR A 127 15.18 10.61 1.10
C THR A 127 14.36 11.88 1.32
N TYR A 128 13.04 11.74 1.47
CA TYR A 128 12.19 12.90 1.75
C TYR A 128 12.56 13.63 3.05
N ALA A 129 13.09 12.91 4.04
CA ALA A 129 13.55 13.49 5.30
C ALA A 129 14.83 14.32 5.09
N GLU A 130 15.82 13.78 4.39
CA GLU A 130 17.06 14.49 4.06
C GLU A 130 16.79 15.71 3.18
N LEU A 131 15.94 15.57 2.16
CA LEU A 131 15.53 16.68 1.30
C LEU A 131 14.82 17.76 2.11
N ARG A 132 13.92 17.38 3.03
CA ARG A 132 13.25 18.34 3.91
C ARG A 132 14.26 19.08 4.78
N SER A 133 15.24 18.39 5.35
CA SER A 133 16.32 19.00 6.15
C SER A 133 17.18 19.96 5.33
N ALA A 134 17.55 19.57 4.10
CA ALA A 134 18.31 20.43 3.19
C ALA A 134 17.53 21.72 2.85
N VAL A 135 16.22 21.61 2.58
CA VAL A 135 15.37 22.77 2.33
C VAL A 135 15.12 23.60 3.60
N ALA A 136 15.06 22.98 4.78
CA ALA A 136 14.94 23.68 6.05
C ALA A 136 16.15 24.57 6.36
N ALA A 137 17.34 24.17 5.91
CA ALA A 137 18.57 24.97 6.01
C ALA A 137 18.63 26.16 5.03
N SER A 138 17.70 26.24 4.07
CA SER A 138 17.66 27.31 3.07
C SER A 138 16.95 28.58 3.59
N PRO A 139 17.00 29.71 2.85
CA PRO A 139 16.20 30.90 3.18
C PRO A 139 14.68 30.68 3.20
N LEU A 140 14.18 29.55 2.67
CA LEU A 140 12.77 29.17 2.74
C LEU A 140 12.42 28.30 3.96
N GLY A 141 13.37 27.99 4.84
CA GLY A 141 13.17 27.15 6.03
C GLY A 141 12.03 27.62 6.93
N SER A 142 11.98 28.93 7.23
CA SER A 142 10.89 29.50 8.05
C SER A 142 9.50 29.34 7.42
N LYS A 143 9.41 29.33 6.07
CA LYS A 143 8.15 29.05 5.37
C LYS A 143 7.81 27.56 5.39
N LEU A 144 8.81 26.69 5.43
CA LEU A 144 8.63 25.24 5.49
C LEU A 144 8.03 24.84 6.84
N ASP A 145 8.47 25.47 7.92
CA ASP A 145 7.93 25.27 9.27
C ASP A 145 6.49 25.76 9.38
N ALA A 146 6.15 26.86 8.71
CA ALA A 146 4.78 27.39 8.68
C ALA A 146 3.83 26.55 7.80
N SER A 147 4.30 26.06 6.64
CA SER A 147 3.50 25.22 5.75
C SER A 147 4.37 24.41 4.76
N ASP A 148 4.13 23.10 4.74
CA ASP A 148 4.77 22.13 3.84
C ASP A 148 4.14 22.08 2.43
N LYS A 149 2.95 22.67 2.24
CA LYS A 149 2.19 22.60 0.99
C LYS A 149 2.98 23.14 -0.21
N GLY A 150 3.72 24.22 -0.01
CA GLY A 150 4.57 24.83 -1.04
C GLY A 150 5.69 23.88 -1.49
N TYR A 151 6.33 23.22 -0.53
CA TYR A 151 7.38 22.23 -0.75
C TYR A 151 6.87 21.00 -1.53
N HIS A 152 5.77 20.39 -1.11
CA HIS A 152 5.21 19.23 -1.79
C HIS A 152 4.71 19.54 -3.22
N ASN A 153 4.13 20.72 -3.42
CA ASN A 153 3.72 21.19 -4.75
C ASN A 153 4.94 21.42 -5.67
N ALA A 154 6.05 21.93 -5.13
CA ALA A 154 7.28 22.12 -5.90
C ALA A 154 7.85 20.78 -6.36
N ILE A 155 7.96 19.79 -5.47
CA ILE A 155 8.37 18.41 -5.82
C ILE A 155 7.45 17.83 -6.89
N SER A 156 6.13 17.91 -6.71
CA SER A 156 5.17 17.35 -7.67
C SER A 156 5.30 17.99 -9.05
N ARG A 157 5.54 19.30 -9.11
CA ARG A 157 5.76 20.01 -10.37
C ARG A 157 7.10 19.68 -11.01
N LEU A 158 8.19 19.64 -10.23
CA LEU A 158 9.50 19.25 -10.76
C LEU A 158 9.46 17.82 -11.33
N ALA A 159 8.72 16.91 -10.69
CA ALA A 159 8.51 15.57 -11.19
C ALA A 159 7.66 15.56 -12.47
N GLY A 160 6.59 16.38 -12.52
CA GLY A 160 5.77 16.54 -13.73
C GLY A 160 6.54 17.18 -14.91
N ASP A 161 7.53 18.02 -14.62
CA ASP A 161 8.42 18.63 -15.61
C ASP A 161 9.57 17.68 -16.03
N GLY A 162 9.68 16.47 -15.43
CA GLY A 162 10.74 15.50 -15.71
C GLY A 162 12.13 15.89 -15.16
N LEU A 163 12.21 16.91 -14.31
CA LEU A 163 13.47 17.40 -13.74
C LEU A 163 13.94 16.59 -12.53
N ILE A 164 13.02 15.88 -11.89
CA ILE A 164 13.32 14.92 -10.82
C ILE A 164 12.50 13.65 -10.99
N ILE A 165 13.03 12.54 -10.49
CA ILE A 165 12.37 11.24 -10.45
C ILE A 165 12.09 10.90 -8.97
N ARG A 166 10.87 10.44 -8.68
CA ARG A 166 10.46 9.99 -7.35
C ARG A 166 10.35 8.48 -7.38
N ASP A 167 11.30 7.80 -6.77
CA ASP A 167 11.29 6.36 -6.73
C ASP A 167 11.94 5.83 -5.45
N HIS A 168 11.58 4.62 -5.02
CA HIS A 168 12.16 3.96 -3.85
C HIS A 168 12.17 4.79 -2.54
N GLY A 169 11.22 5.74 -2.39
CA GLY A 169 11.19 6.64 -1.22
C GLY A 169 12.25 7.74 -1.23
N ARG A 170 12.93 7.93 -2.36
CA ARG A 170 13.94 8.96 -2.63
C ARG A 170 13.48 9.88 -3.75
N VAL A 171 14.21 10.98 -3.89
CA VAL A 171 14.07 11.97 -4.95
C VAL A 171 15.43 12.11 -5.63
N PHE A 172 15.45 11.95 -6.95
CA PHE A 172 16.66 11.94 -7.77
C PHE A 172 16.57 12.98 -8.88
N THR A 173 17.70 13.45 -9.37
CA THR A 173 17.77 13.91 -10.77
C THR A 173 17.80 12.68 -11.71
N PRO A 174 17.45 12.82 -13.00
CA PRO A 174 17.52 11.70 -13.94
C PRO A 174 18.89 10.99 -13.94
N GLU A 175 19.98 11.76 -13.99
CA GLU A 175 21.34 11.20 -13.97
C GLU A 175 21.69 10.49 -12.66
N ALA A 176 21.25 11.04 -11.51
CA ALA A 176 21.46 10.40 -10.21
C ALA A 176 20.66 9.11 -10.07
N PHE A 177 19.48 9.05 -10.70
CA PHE A 177 18.67 7.83 -10.72
C PHE A 177 19.36 6.72 -11.52
N ASP A 178 19.91 7.03 -12.70
CA ASP A 178 20.63 6.05 -13.51
C ASP A 178 21.86 5.49 -12.76
N ARG A 179 22.61 6.36 -12.08
CA ARG A 179 23.73 5.94 -11.22
C ARG A 179 23.28 5.07 -10.06
N PHE A 180 22.18 5.45 -9.40
CA PHE A 180 21.59 4.67 -8.31
C PHE A 180 21.17 3.27 -8.79
N MET A 181 20.49 3.17 -9.92
CA MET A 181 20.07 1.88 -10.48
C MET A 181 21.27 1.00 -10.86
N ALA A 182 22.32 1.59 -11.46
CA ALA A 182 23.56 0.86 -11.73
C ALA A 182 24.24 0.36 -10.44
N ALA A 183 24.21 1.13 -9.35
CA ALA A 183 24.71 0.71 -8.05
C ALA A 183 23.86 -0.40 -7.42
N VAL A 184 22.53 -0.37 -7.61
CA VAL A 184 21.61 -1.43 -7.19
C VAL A 184 21.90 -2.73 -7.95
N GLU A 185 22.11 -2.66 -9.26
CA GLU A 185 22.44 -3.83 -10.09
C GLU A 185 23.77 -4.47 -9.69
N ARG A 186 24.76 -3.67 -9.28
CA ARG A 186 26.02 -4.17 -8.70
C ARG A 186 25.90 -4.68 -7.26
N GLY A 187 24.76 -4.48 -6.61
CA GLY A 187 24.56 -4.82 -5.20
C GLY A 187 25.25 -3.88 -4.21
N GLU A 188 25.70 -2.70 -4.66
CA GLU A 188 26.34 -1.67 -3.82
C GLU A 188 25.29 -0.81 -3.07
N ALA A 189 24.08 -0.72 -3.63
CA ALA A 189 22.99 0.05 -3.07
C ALA A 189 21.73 -0.80 -2.85
N SER A 190 20.96 -0.47 -1.82
CA SER A 190 19.65 -1.09 -1.56
C SER A 190 18.52 -0.18 -2.03
N THR A 191 17.54 -0.79 -2.70
CA THR A 191 16.26 -0.18 -3.06
C THR A 191 15.37 0.10 -1.86
N THR A 192 15.66 -0.52 -0.71
CA THR A 192 14.89 -0.33 0.52
C THR A 192 15.50 0.82 1.30
N VAL A 193 14.83 1.97 1.30
CA VAL A 193 15.14 3.02 2.27
C VAL A 193 14.79 2.48 3.65
N PRO A 194 15.72 2.51 4.63
CA PRO A 194 15.37 2.20 6.01
C PRO A 194 14.32 3.22 6.42
N GLN A 195 13.06 2.80 6.43
CA GLN A 195 12.04 3.61 7.03
C GLN A 195 12.41 3.61 8.51
N PRO A 196 12.64 4.79 9.13
CA PRO A 196 12.66 4.81 10.57
C PRO A 196 11.39 4.09 10.99
N LEU A 197 11.51 3.15 11.93
CA LEU A 197 10.38 2.54 12.61
C LEU A 197 9.67 3.69 13.33
N ALA A 198 8.90 4.46 12.56
CA ALA A 198 8.11 5.56 13.05
C ALA A 198 6.96 4.88 13.76
N HIS A 199 7.21 4.58 15.03
CA HIS A 199 6.26 4.19 16.04
C HIS A 199 5.22 5.32 16.13
N SER A 200 4.19 5.22 15.29
CA SER A 200 3.05 6.13 15.37
C SER A 200 2.17 5.62 16.51
N PRO A 201 1.93 6.42 17.57
CA PRO A 201 1.08 5.99 18.69
C PRO A 201 -0.29 5.47 18.21
N MET A 202 -0.86 6.12 17.18
CA MET A 202 -2.09 5.70 16.52
C MET A 202 -1.94 4.34 15.80
N GLY A 203 -0.82 4.10 15.13
CA GLY A 203 -0.52 2.81 14.48
C GLY A 203 -0.38 1.67 15.49
N GLU A 204 0.29 1.92 16.62
CA GLU A 204 0.40 0.96 17.72
C GLU A 204 -0.94 0.66 18.37
N ALA A 205 -1.77 1.68 18.59
CA ALA A 205 -3.13 1.50 19.09
C ALA A 205 -3.99 0.66 18.12
N ILE A 206 -3.88 0.90 16.81
CA ILE A 206 -4.53 0.08 15.78
C ILE A 206 -4.06 -1.38 15.87
N LEU A 207 -2.75 -1.63 15.97
CA LEU A 207 -2.21 -2.98 16.10
C LEU A 207 -2.73 -3.69 17.35
N ARG A 208 -2.78 -2.98 18.49
CA ARG A 208 -3.35 -3.49 19.76
C ARG A 208 -4.84 -3.84 19.64
N ILE A 209 -5.63 -3.02 18.95
CA ILE A 209 -7.05 -3.30 18.70
C ILE A 209 -7.20 -4.55 17.82
N VAL A 210 -6.39 -4.66 16.76
CA VAL A 210 -6.43 -5.80 15.83
C VAL A 210 -5.98 -7.10 16.50
N SER A 211 -4.98 -7.07 17.40
CA SER A 211 -4.61 -8.27 18.17
C SER A 211 -5.65 -8.65 19.21
N ALA A 212 -6.37 -7.67 19.77
CA ALA A 212 -7.43 -7.94 20.72
C ALA A 212 -8.67 -8.58 20.07
N GLN A 213 -8.94 -8.28 18.80
CA GLN A 213 -10.15 -8.69 18.09
C GLN A 213 -9.84 -9.12 16.65
N PRO A 214 -9.02 -10.18 16.46
CA PRO A 214 -8.57 -10.59 15.13
C PRO A 214 -9.75 -11.05 14.28
N GLY A 215 -9.90 -10.44 13.10
CA GLY A 215 -10.95 -10.82 12.14
C GLY A 215 -12.36 -10.40 12.55
N LEU A 216 -12.56 -9.62 13.61
CA LEU A 216 -13.90 -9.17 14.04
C LEU A 216 -14.24 -7.75 13.57
N LEU A 217 -13.21 -6.95 13.27
CA LEU A 217 -13.38 -5.54 12.95
C LEU A 217 -12.96 -5.27 11.51
N ASN A 218 -13.81 -4.56 10.77
CA ASN A 218 -13.41 -3.89 9.53
C ASN A 218 -12.72 -2.54 9.86
N GLY A 219 -12.22 -1.84 8.84
CA GLY A 219 -11.53 -0.55 9.04
C GLY A 219 -12.35 0.50 9.80
N LYS A 220 -13.68 0.56 9.60
CA LYS A 220 -14.58 1.46 10.35
C LYS A 220 -14.74 1.00 11.80
N GLY A 221 -14.79 -0.31 12.05
CA GLY A 221 -14.83 -0.90 13.37
C GLY A 221 -13.58 -0.56 14.19
N VAL A 222 -12.40 -0.68 13.58
CA VAL A 222 -11.12 -0.29 14.21
C VAL A 222 -11.13 1.19 14.60
N ILE A 223 -11.56 2.09 13.71
CA ILE A 223 -11.65 3.53 14.01
C ILE A 223 -12.66 3.82 15.13
N ARG A 224 -13.79 3.09 15.17
CA ARG A 224 -14.78 3.21 16.23
C ARG A 224 -14.22 2.82 17.59
N GLU A 225 -13.45 1.73 17.66
CA GLU A 225 -12.73 1.34 18.89
C GLU A 225 -11.69 2.38 19.28
N LEU A 226 -10.94 2.90 18.31
CA LEU A 226 -9.92 3.93 18.51
C LEU A 226 -10.49 5.23 19.09
N LYS A 227 -11.71 5.62 18.69
CA LYS A 227 -12.43 6.79 19.23
C LYS A 227 -12.89 6.62 20.69
N LYS A 228 -12.86 5.41 21.26
CA LYS A 228 -13.16 5.21 22.69
C LYS A 228 -12.04 5.75 23.58
N ASP A 229 -10.82 5.85 23.04
CA ASP A 229 -9.70 6.48 23.72
C ASP A 229 -9.77 8.02 23.57
N PRO A 230 -9.84 8.79 24.67
CA PRO A 230 -9.87 10.24 24.63
C PRO A 230 -8.69 10.88 23.87
N GLU A 231 -7.51 10.26 23.93
CA GLU A 231 -6.30 10.76 23.27
C GLU A 231 -6.47 10.79 21.74
N PHE A 232 -7.01 9.71 21.17
CA PHE A 232 -7.21 9.60 19.73
C PHE A 232 -8.51 10.25 19.25
N ASN A 233 -9.54 10.34 20.09
CA ASN A 233 -10.82 10.92 19.72
C ASN A 233 -10.69 12.38 19.25
N ALA A 234 -9.89 13.18 19.97
CA ALA A 234 -9.64 14.58 19.61
C ALA A 234 -9.00 14.72 18.22
N ALA A 235 -8.06 13.83 17.87
CA ALA A 235 -7.39 13.83 16.58
C ALA A 235 -8.28 13.30 15.43
N LEU A 236 -9.17 12.34 15.72
CA LEU A 236 -10.00 11.65 14.71
C LEU A 236 -11.31 12.36 14.40
N THR A 237 -11.86 13.14 15.34
CA THR A 237 -13.11 13.87 15.15
C THR A 237 -13.11 14.77 13.89
N PRO A 238 -12.07 15.57 13.62
CA PRO A 238 -12.04 16.36 12.39
C PRO A 238 -11.73 15.53 11.14
N HIS A 239 -10.86 14.50 11.23
CA HIS A 239 -10.30 13.84 10.04
C HIS A 239 -10.02 12.32 10.21
N GLU A 240 -11.05 11.47 10.02
CA GLU A 240 -10.89 10.00 10.03
C GLU A 240 -9.96 9.46 8.94
N THR A 241 -9.78 10.21 7.85
CA THR A 241 -8.90 9.85 6.72
C THR A 241 -7.47 9.54 7.17
N GLY A 242 -6.99 10.19 8.24
CA GLY A 242 -5.68 9.90 8.82
C GLY A 242 -5.54 8.45 9.29
N ALA A 243 -6.53 7.93 10.03
CA ALA A 243 -6.51 6.55 10.50
C ALA A 243 -6.63 5.54 9.35
N PHE A 244 -7.49 5.80 8.37
CA PHE A 244 -7.57 4.94 7.18
C PHE A 244 -6.24 4.86 6.42
N ASN A 245 -5.51 5.98 6.32
CA ASN A 245 -4.19 5.99 5.71
C ASN A 245 -3.17 5.17 6.51
N ILE A 246 -3.25 5.21 7.85
CA ILE A 246 -2.40 4.38 8.71
C ILE A 246 -2.74 2.90 8.53
N ILE A 247 -4.02 2.52 8.56
CA ILE A 247 -4.47 1.15 8.29
C ILE A 247 -3.96 0.67 6.93
N ALA A 248 -4.12 1.48 5.87
CA ALA A 248 -3.64 1.14 4.54
C ALA A 248 -2.11 0.91 4.50
N ARG A 249 -1.34 1.68 5.27
CA ARG A 249 0.12 1.48 5.42
C ARG A 249 0.43 0.19 6.15
N LEU A 250 -0.28 -0.13 7.24
CA LEU A 250 -0.11 -1.38 7.98
C LEU A 250 -0.44 -2.60 7.10
N VAL A 251 -1.48 -2.52 6.26
CA VAL A 251 -1.82 -3.55 5.26
C VAL A 251 -0.70 -3.71 4.25
N ARG A 252 -0.21 -2.61 3.68
CA ARG A 252 0.89 -2.63 2.70
C ARG A 252 2.18 -3.24 3.26
N ARG A 253 2.46 -3.02 4.54
CA ARG A 253 3.61 -3.60 5.25
C ARG A 253 3.43 -5.09 5.59
N GLY A 254 2.25 -5.67 5.31
CA GLY A 254 1.90 -7.03 5.71
C GLY A 254 1.78 -7.21 7.22
N GLN A 255 1.71 -6.10 7.97
CA GLN A 255 1.53 -6.15 9.42
C GLN A 255 0.12 -6.60 9.73
N ILE A 256 -0.88 -6.09 9.01
CA ILE A 256 -2.26 -6.58 9.06
C ILE A 256 -2.69 -7.03 7.66
N VAL A 257 -3.72 -7.88 7.57
CA VAL A 257 -4.31 -8.35 6.32
C VAL A 257 -5.79 -8.02 6.32
N ARG A 258 -6.31 -7.56 5.18
CA ARG A 258 -7.73 -7.37 4.95
C ARG A 258 -8.27 -8.58 4.19
N ARG A 259 -9.24 -9.27 4.79
CA ARG A 259 -9.95 -10.39 4.19
C ARG A 259 -10.97 -9.90 3.14
N ASP A 260 -11.50 -10.82 2.35
CA ASP A 260 -12.48 -10.53 1.29
C ASP A 260 -13.80 -9.95 1.84
N ASP A 261 -14.18 -10.34 3.07
CA ASP A 261 -15.31 -9.78 3.82
C ASP A 261 -15.03 -8.36 4.38
N GLY A 262 -13.82 -7.83 4.16
CA GLY A 262 -13.37 -6.53 4.62
C GLY A 262 -12.94 -6.48 6.09
N LEU A 263 -12.93 -7.61 6.80
CA LEU A 263 -12.44 -7.74 8.16
C LEU A 263 -10.91 -7.73 8.19
N ILE A 264 -10.35 -7.22 9.29
CA ILE A 264 -8.92 -7.03 9.47
C ILE A 264 -8.41 -8.06 10.47
N GLN A 265 -7.31 -8.73 10.12
CA GLN A 265 -6.61 -9.70 10.98
C GLN A 265 -5.11 -9.44 11.00
N PRO A 266 -4.37 -9.97 12.00
CA PRO A 266 -2.91 -9.99 11.98
C PRO A 266 -2.34 -10.59 10.68
N GLY A 267 -1.31 -9.96 10.13
CA GLY A 267 -0.60 -10.41 8.94
C GLY A 267 0.70 -11.16 9.26
N LYS A 268 1.43 -11.57 8.23
CA LYS A 268 2.70 -12.31 8.37
C LYS A 268 3.78 -11.52 9.11
N ASN A 269 3.77 -10.19 8.98
CA ASN A 269 4.73 -9.28 9.62
C ASN A 269 4.11 -8.60 10.86
N PHE A 270 3.08 -9.19 11.46
CA PHE A 270 2.45 -8.62 12.65
C PHE A 270 3.49 -8.60 13.80
N PRO A 271 3.70 -7.46 14.47
CA PRO A 271 4.77 -7.37 15.46
C PRO A 271 4.50 -8.29 16.67
N PRO A 272 5.51 -9.07 17.12
CA PRO A 272 5.34 -10.08 18.16
C PRO A 272 4.95 -9.48 19.52
N GLU A 273 5.31 -8.22 19.80
CA GLU A 273 4.95 -7.52 21.04
C GLU A 273 3.44 -7.29 21.20
N TYR A 274 2.68 -7.34 20.10
CA TYR A 274 1.21 -7.26 20.12
C TYR A 274 0.55 -8.61 19.88
N ALA A 275 1.27 -9.60 19.36
CA ALA A 275 0.76 -10.96 19.26
C ALA A 275 0.50 -11.43 20.69
N ARG A 276 -0.77 -11.64 21.04
CA ARG A 276 -1.15 -12.06 22.38
C ARG A 276 -0.22 -13.20 22.80
N HIS A 277 0.37 -13.08 23.99
CA HIS A 277 1.00 -14.19 24.68
C HIS A 277 -0.10 -15.20 25.05
N GLU A 278 -0.67 -15.89 24.06
CA GLU A 278 -1.66 -16.95 24.27
C GLU A 278 -1.07 -18.16 25.03
N ASN A 279 0.23 -18.12 25.34
CA ASN A 279 0.95 -19.17 26.05
C ASN A 279 1.41 -18.83 27.47
N GLU A 280 1.14 -17.64 28.01
CA GLU A 280 1.07 -17.53 29.47
C GLU A 280 -0.32 -18.03 29.88
N ALA A 281 -0.49 -19.36 29.81
CA ALA A 281 -1.42 -20.02 30.69
C ALA A 281 -1.18 -19.42 32.08
N PRO A 282 -2.22 -18.97 32.81
CA PRO A 282 -2.04 -18.50 34.17
C PRO A 282 -1.29 -19.62 34.86
N SER A 283 -0.01 -19.40 35.16
CA SER A 283 0.78 -20.39 35.88
C SER A 283 0.10 -20.43 37.22
N GLY A 284 -0.86 -21.34 37.34
CA GLY A 284 -1.64 -21.57 38.52
C GLY A 284 -0.60 -21.77 39.60
N ASN A 285 -0.45 -20.74 40.42
CA ASN A 285 0.34 -20.77 41.61
C ASN A 285 -0.34 -21.81 42.48
N THR A 286 0.04 -23.08 42.31
CA THR A 286 -0.29 -24.20 43.19
C THR A 286 0.50 -23.97 44.47
N ALA A 287 0.10 -22.95 45.22
CA ALA A 287 0.59 -22.68 46.55
C ALA A 287 -0.60 -22.81 47.50
N GLY A 288 -0.58 -23.87 48.31
CA GLY A 288 -1.26 -23.87 49.61
C GLY A 288 -2.50 -24.74 49.75
N ALA A 289 -2.40 -26.04 49.47
CA ALA A 289 -3.12 -27.02 50.29
C ALA A 289 -2.19 -27.43 51.42
N SER A 290 -2.32 -26.75 52.56
CA SER A 290 -1.63 -27.09 53.81
C SER A 290 -2.08 -28.46 54.27
N GLU A 291 -1.15 -29.40 54.16
CA GLU A 291 -1.15 -30.72 54.77
C GLU A 291 -1.01 -30.57 56.29
N THR A 292 -2.14 -30.58 57.00
CA THR A 292 -2.18 -30.75 58.46
C THR A 292 -2.69 -32.14 58.79
N GLY A 293 -1.75 -33.06 59.02
CA GLY A 293 -1.78 -34.04 60.11
C GLY A 293 -2.66 -35.27 59.95
N GLU A 294 -2.02 -36.44 59.74
CA GLU A 294 -2.44 -37.65 60.45
C GLU A 294 -1.24 -38.56 60.70
N VAL A 295 -0.90 -38.72 61.98
CA VAL A 295 0.10 -39.65 62.52
C VAL A 295 -0.68 -40.90 62.92
N GLY A 296 -0.39 -42.08 62.37
CA GLY A 296 -1.20 -43.25 62.72
C GLY A 296 -0.82 -44.57 62.05
N ALA A 297 0.36 -45.07 62.41
CA ALA A 297 0.82 -46.47 62.38
C ALA A 297 -0.15 -47.60 61.92
N SER A 298 0.38 -48.38 60.97
CA SER A 298 0.51 -49.85 61.05
C SER A 298 -0.68 -50.78 60.69
N PRO A 299 -0.36 -52.03 60.31
CA PRO A 299 -0.91 -52.72 59.15
C PRO A 299 -1.94 -53.78 59.55
N ASN A 300 -2.75 -54.24 58.58
CA ASN A 300 -3.11 -55.66 58.61
C ASN A 300 -3.57 -56.22 57.26
N GLU A 301 -3.29 -57.50 57.16
CA GLU A 301 -3.50 -58.48 56.12
C GLU A 301 -4.90 -58.50 55.49
N ASN A 302 -4.92 -59.21 54.35
CA ASN A 302 -5.78 -60.36 54.08
C ASN A 302 -6.82 -60.21 52.96
N ARG A 303 -6.68 -61.19 52.07
CA ARG A 303 -7.73 -61.98 51.41
C ARG A 303 -8.36 -61.46 50.11
N SER A 304 -7.91 -62.14 49.06
CA SER A 304 -8.69 -63.17 48.34
C SER A 304 -10.03 -62.79 47.68
N GLY A 305 -10.11 -63.15 46.39
CA GLY A 305 -11.35 -63.34 45.62
C GLY A 305 -11.31 -62.48 44.35
N LEU A 306 -10.97 -62.96 43.16
CA LEU A 306 -11.44 -64.17 42.45
C LEU A 306 -12.97 -64.24 42.43
N ARG A 307 -13.58 -63.71 41.37
CA ARG A 307 -14.82 -64.23 40.76
C ARG A 307 -15.01 -63.72 39.33
N LEU A 308 -14.90 -64.68 38.39
CA LEU A 308 -15.66 -64.72 37.14
C LEU A 308 -17.16 -64.71 37.45
N ILE A 309 -17.93 -63.98 36.64
CA ILE A 309 -19.34 -64.20 36.21
C ILE A 309 -19.51 -63.25 34.99
N SER A 310 -20.08 -63.53 33.82
CA SER A 310 -20.48 -64.70 33.03
C SER A 310 -20.63 -64.20 31.59
#